data_AF-A0A9N9RTI4-F1
#
_entry.id   AF-A0A9N9RTI4-F1
#
_cell.length_a   1.000
_cell.length_b   1.000
_cell.length_c   1.000
_cell.angle_alpha   90.00
_cell.angle_beta   90.00
_cell.angle_gamma   90.00
#
_symmetry.space_group_name_H-M   'P 1'
#
loop_
_entity.id
_entity.type
_entity.pdbx_description
1 polymer ?
#
loop_
_entity_poly.entity_id
_entity_poly.type
_entity_poly.pdbx_seq_one_letter_code
_entity_poly.pdbx_strand_id
1 'polypeptide(L)'
;MDFPKRSKIKPLKTPDEESIDRFAPHNCMFYIVPPQNDVSLKDFEELAIERLKLLRILEQAGLKYPKILSDEWKEHIINELNLEGLKYFVRLIKGNGNTDQDKQSRRRDYLSHFILRFAYCRSEELRRWFMAREMELFRFKFSALSSSEIKDFIEIYEMGYRPINDEQKNEIRQELQNMVTGSVDNVDFYKVNFLSVLDLVRQRKCFLKGGYAYVSSMDFSSIIGGHHQKFIEKGLMSHLKLLPEFENDERIVGIIKGLHTSYVGKDYTVNKEADIPIESLNQLSLKSYPLCMRMCHDSLRTTHHLKHGGRIQYGLFLKGIGVTLEDSLRFWREEFTKNIEPDKFDKTYAYGIRYNYGKEGSRTNWSPYSCMKVINTAPNPQDIHGCPFKLWDTIELRSKLTTYGLNAMAVQDVVSYASKGHFQLACGRYFEAVHETKLDEGITHPNAYFEYSQIIMGNRLAKEKSTPTSQQSNFNNRKQVQMNKQQEFKRKMDARIKEEHDFDEELWKLSQHEEELLTQWKARQDATQTEISQIASMDWNDDNENVEDMSQIANYL
;
A
#
# COMPACT_ATOMS: atom_id res chain seq x y z
N MET A 1 -3.86 52.14 -12.33
CA MET A 1 -3.06 50.98 -11.88
C MET A 1 -3.64 49.74 -12.55
N ASP A 2 -3.08 49.35 -13.68
CA ASP A 2 -3.50 48.13 -14.38
C ASP A 2 -2.80 46.93 -13.78
N PHE A 3 -3.52 46.18 -12.95
CA PHE A 3 -3.06 44.88 -12.47
C PHE A 3 -3.04 43.91 -13.66
N PRO A 4 -1.89 43.30 -14.03
CA PRO A 4 -1.91 42.23 -15.01
C PRO A 4 -2.75 41.09 -14.44
N LYS A 5 -3.87 40.80 -15.12
CA LYS A 5 -4.79 39.72 -14.77
C LYS A 5 -3.99 38.42 -14.65
N ARG A 6 -4.23 37.63 -13.58
CA ARG A 6 -3.74 36.24 -13.45
C ARG A 6 -3.91 35.54 -14.80
N SER A 7 -2.81 35.10 -15.42
CA SER A 7 -2.88 34.39 -16.71
C SER A 7 -3.67 33.09 -16.48
N LYS A 8 -4.91 33.09 -16.99
CA LYS A 8 -5.74 31.89 -17.00
C LYS A 8 -5.26 31.05 -18.18
N ILE A 9 -4.62 29.92 -17.90
CA ILE A 9 -4.30 28.91 -18.90
C ILE A 9 -5.62 28.51 -19.56
N LYS A 10 -5.73 28.77 -20.87
CA LYS A 10 -6.91 28.38 -21.65
C LYS A 10 -6.78 26.89 -22.00
N PRO A 11 -7.82 26.08 -21.78
CA PRO A 11 -7.83 24.71 -22.31
C PRO A 11 -7.79 24.79 -23.85
N LEU A 12 -6.98 23.92 -24.49
CA LEU A 12 -7.00 23.76 -25.95
C LEU A 12 -8.45 23.50 -26.39
N LYS A 13 -8.94 24.27 -27.37
CA LYS A 13 -10.30 24.12 -27.92
C LYS A 13 -10.44 22.76 -28.60
N THR A 14 -11.55 22.05 -28.34
CA THR A 14 -11.98 20.86 -29.09
C THR A 14 -12.86 21.27 -30.28
N PRO A 15 -12.51 20.84 -31.50
CA PRO A 15 -13.39 19.91 -32.21
C PRO A 15 -12.65 18.84 -33.04
N ASP A 16 -13.38 17.76 -33.31
CA ASP A 16 -13.13 16.59 -34.17
C ASP A 16 -11.98 15.64 -33.77
N GLU A 17 -12.13 14.35 -34.11
CA GLU A 17 -11.26 13.22 -33.74
C GLU A 17 -9.80 13.43 -34.18
N GLU A 18 -9.04 14.19 -33.41
CA GLU A 18 -7.65 14.52 -33.70
C GLU A 18 -6.67 13.77 -32.79
N SER A 19 -5.58 13.35 -33.42
CA SER A 19 -4.43 12.63 -32.85
C SER A 19 -4.08 13.08 -31.42
N ILE A 20 -3.84 12.11 -30.53
CA ILE A 20 -3.31 12.29 -29.16
C ILE A 20 -2.06 13.19 -29.16
N ASP A 21 -1.31 13.24 -30.27
CA ASP A 21 -0.13 14.08 -30.43
C ASP A 21 -0.44 15.58 -30.22
N ARG A 22 -1.67 16.03 -30.53
CA ARG A 22 -2.10 17.42 -30.29
C ARG A 22 -2.27 17.73 -28.81
N PHE A 23 -2.73 16.75 -28.02
CA PHE A 23 -2.93 16.90 -26.58
C PHE A 23 -1.68 16.55 -25.75
N ALA A 24 -0.72 15.87 -26.38
CA ALA A 24 0.58 15.53 -25.82
C ALA A 24 1.74 16.09 -26.67
N PRO A 25 1.83 17.42 -26.89
CA PRO A 25 2.82 18.03 -27.77
C PRO A 25 4.23 18.10 -27.16
N HIS A 26 4.39 17.77 -25.89
CA HIS A 26 5.61 17.97 -25.13
C HIS A 26 5.79 16.85 -24.07
N ASN A 27 7.03 16.48 -23.74
CA ASN A 27 7.32 15.40 -22.76
C ASN A 27 6.84 15.76 -21.34
N CYS A 28 6.88 17.05 -20.99
CA CYS A 28 6.15 17.61 -19.84
C CYS A 28 4.72 18.00 -20.23
N MET A 29 3.74 17.65 -19.39
CA MET A 29 2.32 17.90 -19.65
C MET A 29 1.55 18.29 -18.38
N PHE A 30 0.47 19.04 -18.53
CA PHE A 30 -0.46 19.37 -17.43
C PHE A 30 -1.66 18.42 -17.31
N TYR A 31 -1.86 17.50 -18.27
CA TYR A 31 -2.96 16.53 -18.27
C TYR A 31 -4.34 17.18 -18.02
N ILE A 32 -4.64 18.23 -18.81
CA ILE A 32 -5.82 19.08 -18.65
C ILE A 32 -7.06 18.46 -19.33
N VAL A 33 -6.92 18.10 -20.60
CA VAL A 33 -8.00 17.53 -21.42
C VAL A 33 -7.97 16.02 -21.26
N PRO A 34 -9.08 15.32 -20.98
CA PRO A 34 -9.13 13.86 -20.91
C PRO A 34 -9.08 13.22 -22.31
N PRO A 35 -8.45 12.04 -22.46
CA PRO A 35 -8.41 11.32 -23.73
C PRO A 35 -9.82 10.94 -24.19
N GLN A 36 -10.07 11.05 -25.50
CA GLN A 36 -11.33 10.63 -26.14
C GLN A 36 -11.16 9.34 -26.95
N ASN A 37 -9.99 8.71 -26.90
CA ASN A 37 -9.66 7.56 -27.72
C ASN A 37 -10.10 6.26 -27.04
N ASP A 38 -10.56 5.32 -27.85
CA ASP A 38 -10.77 3.96 -27.40
C ASP A 38 -9.43 3.28 -27.07
N VAL A 39 -9.41 2.56 -25.96
CA VAL A 39 -8.26 1.79 -25.47
C VAL A 39 -8.75 0.38 -25.17
N SER A 40 -8.02 -0.64 -25.62
CA SER A 40 -8.37 -2.02 -25.29
C SER A 40 -8.22 -2.26 -23.78
N LEU A 41 -9.02 -3.16 -23.20
CA LEU A 41 -8.92 -3.45 -21.76
C LEU A 41 -7.52 -3.95 -21.36
N LYS A 42 -6.85 -4.69 -22.25
CA LYS A 42 -5.47 -5.14 -22.04
C LYS A 42 -4.51 -3.95 -21.97
N ASP A 43 -4.59 -3.03 -22.92
CA ASP A 43 -3.73 -1.85 -22.93
C ASP A 43 -4.03 -0.93 -21.75
N PHE A 44 -5.31 -0.83 -21.34
CA PHE A 44 -5.72 -0.08 -20.16
C PHE A 44 -5.04 -0.61 -18.89
N GLU A 45 -5.06 -1.93 -18.70
CA GLU A 45 -4.40 -2.59 -17.57
C GLU A 45 -2.87 -2.45 -17.64
N GLU A 46 -2.25 -2.68 -18.80
CA GLU A 46 -0.81 -2.55 -19.02
C GLU A 46 -0.33 -1.12 -18.69
N LEU A 47 -0.99 -0.10 -19.24
CA LEU A 47 -0.67 1.31 -19.00
C LEU A 47 -0.79 1.69 -17.52
N ALA A 48 -1.81 1.18 -16.83
CA ALA A 48 -1.99 1.42 -15.41
C ALA A 48 -0.85 0.82 -14.58
N ILE A 49 -0.48 -0.44 -14.87
CA ILE A 49 0.59 -1.15 -14.19
C ILE A 49 1.94 -0.48 -14.45
N GLU A 50 2.26 -0.17 -15.71
CA GLU A 50 3.52 0.48 -16.08
C GLU A 50 3.73 1.81 -15.36
N ARG A 51 2.69 2.67 -15.32
CA ARG A 51 2.80 3.94 -14.59
C ARG A 51 2.87 3.73 -13.08
N LEU A 52 2.14 2.77 -12.54
CA LEU A 52 2.20 2.48 -11.11
C LEU A 52 3.61 2.02 -10.69
N LYS A 53 4.25 1.17 -11.49
CA LYS A 53 5.66 0.78 -11.30
C LYS A 53 6.57 2.01 -11.26
N LEU A 54 6.44 2.90 -12.23
CA LEU A 54 7.20 4.16 -12.26
C LEU A 54 7.02 4.98 -10.98
N LEU A 55 5.77 5.20 -10.54
CA LEU A 55 5.50 6.00 -9.34
C LEU A 55 6.05 5.33 -8.05
N ARG A 56 6.13 4.01 -8.01
CA ARG A 56 6.75 3.25 -6.91
C ARG A 56 8.28 3.30 -6.92
N ILE A 57 8.90 3.28 -8.10
CA ILE A 57 10.35 3.50 -8.22
C ILE A 57 10.70 4.89 -7.66
N LEU A 58 9.90 5.91 -7.99
CA LEU A 58 10.07 7.27 -7.44
C LEU A 58 9.90 7.29 -5.91
N GLU A 59 8.92 6.57 -5.38
CA GLU A 59 8.74 6.43 -3.92
C GLU A 59 9.97 5.83 -3.24
N GLN A 60 10.46 4.70 -3.74
CA GLN A 60 11.60 3.98 -3.16
C GLN A 60 12.87 4.84 -3.24
N ALA A 61 13.09 5.52 -4.36
CA ALA A 61 14.19 6.46 -4.52
C ALA A 61 14.09 7.62 -3.52
N GLY A 62 12.90 8.17 -3.27
CA GLY A 62 12.68 9.21 -2.28
C GLY A 62 12.94 8.78 -0.83
N LEU A 63 12.83 7.48 -0.52
CA LEU A 63 13.18 6.92 0.79
C LEU A 63 14.69 6.71 0.96
N LYS A 64 15.38 6.33 -0.13
CA LYS A 64 16.82 6.02 -0.13
C LYS A 64 17.69 7.27 -0.25
N TYR A 65 17.26 8.26 -1.04
CA TYR A 65 18.03 9.49 -1.29
C TYR A 65 17.25 10.70 -0.77
N PRO A 66 17.73 11.38 0.28
CA PRO A 66 17.02 12.51 0.89
C PRO A 66 16.98 13.76 -0.01
N LYS A 67 17.92 13.89 -0.95
CA LYS A 67 17.99 15.02 -1.89
C LYS A 67 17.40 14.63 -3.25
N ILE A 68 16.10 14.88 -3.42
CA ILE A 68 15.39 14.68 -4.68
C ILE A 68 16.05 15.51 -5.81
N LEU A 69 16.15 14.94 -7.01
CA LEU A 69 16.86 15.49 -8.19
C LEU A 69 18.39 15.58 -8.08
N SER A 70 19.03 14.96 -7.08
CA SER A 70 20.49 14.75 -7.13
C SER A 70 20.87 13.81 -8.28
N ASP A 71 22.14 13.86 -8.71
CA ASP A 71 22.60 13.01 -9.81
C ASP A 71 22.50 11.53 -9.45
N GLU A 72 22.78 11.15 -8.19
CA GLU A 72 22.63 9.78 -7.71
C GLU A 72 21.16 9.33 -7.70
N TRP A 73 20.23 10.23 -7.33
CA TRP A 73 18.80 9.94 -7.36
C TRP A 73 18.30 9.74 -8.81
N LYS A 74 18.74 10.62 -9.73
CA LYS A 74 18.38 10.54 -11.15
C LYS A 74 18.93 9.25 -11.78
N GLU A 75 20.20 8.94 -11.54
CA GLU A 75 20.86 7.75 -12.07
C GLU A 75 20.19 6.47 -11.55
N HIS A 76 19.90 6.41 -10.25
CA HIS A 76 19.19 5.27 -9.66
C HIS A 76 17.83 5.04 -10.34
N ILE A 77 17.01 6.08 -10.52
CA ILE A 77 15.72 5.94 -11.19
C ILE A 77 15.87 5.49 -12.63
N ILE A 78 16.82 6.07 -13.39
CA ILE A 78 17.05 5.65 -14.77
C ILE A 78 17.43 4.17 -14.83
N ASN A 79 18.28 3.70 -13.92
CA ASN A 79 18.70 2.31 -13.85
C ASN A 79 17.52 1.37 -13.51
N GLU A 80 16.72 1.69 -12.49
CA GLU A 80 15.54 0.91 -12.12
C GLU A 80 14.49 0.87 -13.24
N LEU A 81 14.25 2.00 -13.93
CA LEU A 81 13.33 2.03 -15.06
C LEU A 81 13.82 1.17 -16.23
N ASN A 82 15.13 1.13 -16.49
CA ASN A 82 15.70 0.25 -17.51
C ASN A 82 15.58 -1.23 -17.11
N LEU A 83 15.82 -1.58 -15.84
CA LEU A 83 15.70 -2.94 -15.31
C LEU A 83 14.25 -3.45 -15.41
N GLU A 84 13.26 -2.61 -15.13
CA GLU A 84 11.83 -2.93 -15.22
C GLU A 84 11.28 -2.86 -16.66
N GLY A 85 12.12 -2.55 -17.65
CA GLY A 85 11.72 -2.48 -19.06
C GLY A 85 10.90 -1.22 -19.43
N LEU A 86 10.86 -0.21 -18.56
CA LEU A 86 10.08 1.03 -18.69
C LEU A 86 10.78 2.08 -19.57
N LYS A 87 11.30 1.65 -20.73
CA LYS A 87 12.10 2.47 -21.66
C LYS A 87 11.35 3.72 -22.16
N TYR A 88 10.02 3.65 -22.29
CA TYR A 88 9.20 4.78 -22.70
C TYR A 88 9.29 5.95 -21.71
N PHE A 89 9.32 5.67 -20.40
CA PHE A 89 9.44 6.70 -19.38
C PHE A 89 10.86 7.25 -19.26
N VAL A 90 11.89 6.41 -19.47
CA VAL A 90 13.29 6.86 -19.54
C VAL A 90 13.49 7.90 -20.65
N ARG A 91 12.78 7.76 -21.76
CA ARG A 91 12.81 8.74 -22.87
C ARG A 91 12.24 10.10 -22.47
N LEU A 92 11.20 10.12 -21.63
CA LEU A 92 10.51 11.36 -21.22
C LEU A 92 11.32 12.20 -20.21
N ILE A 93 12.31 11.60 -19.54
CA ILE A 93 13.19 12.27 -18.55
C ILE A 93 14.54 12.70 -19.13
N LYS A 94 14.71 12.66 -20.46
CA LYS A 94 15.96 13.01 -21.16
C LYS A 94 15.87 14.30 -22.01
N GLY A 95 14.89 15.16 -21.73
CA GLY A 95 14.59 16.36 -22.52
C GLY A 95 13.32 16.19 -23.35
N ASN A 96 13.12 17.05 -24.35
CA ASN A 96 11.93 17.06 -25.21
C ASN A 96 12.27 16.67 -26.66
N GLY A 97 12.38 15.35 -26.92
CA GLY A 97 12.54 14.81 -28.27
C GLY A 97 11.23 14.83 -29.08
N ASN A 98 11.31 14.86 -30.41
CA ASN A 98 10.15 14.91 -31.33
C ASN A 98 10.08 13.74 -32.33
N THR A 99 10.82 12.65 -32.08
CA THR A 99 10.76 11.44 -32.91
C THR A 99 9.42 10.72 -32.72
N ASP A 100 9.05 9.81 -33.63
CA ASP A 100 7.81 9.03 -33.47
C ASP A 100 7.81 8.17 -32.20
N GLN A 101 8.99 7.73 -31.75
CA GLN A 101 9.15 7.05 -30.46
C GLN A 101 8.86 7.99 -29.28
N ASP A 102 9.23 9.27 -29.37
CA ASP A 102 8.91 10.26 -28.33
C ASP A 102 7.40 10.49 -28.27
N LYS A 103 6.73 10.62 -29.43
CA LYS A 103 5.26 10.74 -29.50
C LYS A 103 4.56 9.52 -28.89
N GLN A 104 5.03 8.30 -29.18
CA GLN A 104 4.51 7.08 -28.55
C GLN A 104 4.71 7.07 -27.03
N SER A 105 5.89 7.48 -26.54
CA SER A 105 6.14 7.65 -25.11
C SER A 105 5.17 8.64 -24.47
N ARG A 106 4.94 9.79 -25.11
CA ARG A 106 4.00 10.81 -24.64
C ARG A 106 2.56 10.29 -24.60
N ARG A 107 2.13 9.53 -25.61
CA ARG A 107 0.81 8.86 -25.63
C ARG A 107 0.66 7.90 -24.45
N ARG A 108 1.66 7.06 -24.16
CA ARG A 108 1.63 6.14 -23.02
C ARG A 108 1.57 6.91 -21.68
N ASP A 109 2.38 7.95 -21.51
CA ASP A 109 2.39 8.80 -20.31
C ASP A 109 1.05 9.52 -20.10
N TYR A 110 0.50 10.09 -21.17
CA TYR A 110 -0.78 10.79 -21.15
C TYR A 110 -1.92 9.85 -20.75
N LEU A 111 -2.10 8.72 -21.44
CA LEU A 111 -3.19 7.77 -21.16
C LEU A 111 -3.07 7.18 -19.75
N SER A 112 -1.89 6.68 -19.39
CA SER A 112 -1.66 6.04 -18.10
C SER A 112 -1.94 6.97 -16.91
N HIS A 113 -1.67 8.28 -17.04
CA HIS A 113 -1.98 9.26 -16.01
C HIS A 113 -3.48 9.35 -15.72
N PHE A 114 -4.30 9.46 -16.77
CA PHE A 114 -5.77 9.53 -16.61
C PHE A 114 -6.34 8.22 -16.07
N ILE A 115 -5.81 7.07 -16.52
CA ILE A 115 -6.22 5.75 -16.01
C ILE A 115 -5.98 5.65 -14.50
N LEU A 116 -4.78 6.02 -14.02
CA LEU A 116 -4.48 5.94 -12.59
C LEU A 116 -5.28 6.93 -11.72
N ARG A 117 -5.77 8.05 -12.27
CA ARG A 117 -6.64 8.95 -11.50
C ARG A 117 -7.89 8.23 -10.97
N PHE A 118 -8.47 7.28 -11.72
CA PHE A 118 -9.61 6.50 -11.23
C PHE A 118 -9.26 5.63 -10.02
N ALA A 119 -8.05 5.07 -9.96
CA ALA A 119 -7.61 4.28 -8.81
C ALA A 119 -7.31 5.14 -7.57
N TYR A 120 -6.69 6.30 -7.77
CA TYR A 120 -6.16 7.12 -6.68
C TYR A 120 -7.05 8.28 -6.25
N CYS A 121 -8.19 8.52 -6.91
CA CYS A 121 -9.13 9.58 -6.52
C CYS A 121 -9.98 9.25 -5.28
N ARG A 122 -10.04 7.99 -4.85
CA ARG A 122 -10.99 7.47 -3.83
C ARG A 122 -10.82 8.08 -2.44
N SER A 123 -9.65 7.92 -1.84
CA SER A 123 -9.37 8.41 -0.48
C SER A 123 -8.39 9.58 -0.51
N GLU A 124 -8.40 10.38 0.55
CA GLU A 124 -7.48 11.51 0.65
C GLU A 124 -6.01 11.06 0.71
N GLU A 125 -5.74 9.94 1.39
CA GLU A 125 -4.41 9.34 1.45
C GLU A 125 -3.90 8.95 0.06
N LEU A 126 -4.72 8.26 -0.74
CA LEU A 126 -4.37 7.88 -2.10
C LEU A 126 -4.14 9.10 -2.99
N ARG A 127 -4.99 10.13 -2.86
CA ARG A 127 -4.83 11.39 -3.60
C ARG A 127 -3.52 12.09 -3.25
N ARG A 128 -3.18 12.19 -1.96
CA ARG A 128 -1.91 12.78 -1.49
C ARG A 128 -0.71 12.01 -2.03
N TRP A 129 -0.75 10.67 -1.95
CA TRP A 129 0.32 9.82 -2.46
C TRP A 129 0.53 10.00 -3.98
N PHE A 130 -0.55 9.90 -4.75
CA PHE A 130 -0.49 10.05 -6.21
C PHE A 130 0.01 11.43 -6.61
N MET A 131 -0.51 12.49 -5.98
CA MET A 131 -0.07 13.86 -6.23
C MET A 131 1.42 14.03 -5.91
N ALA A 132 1.92 13.51 -4.79
CA ALA A 132 3.33 13.62 -4.44
C ALA A 132 4.24 12.96 -5.49
N ARG A 133 3.90 11.74 -5.93
CA ARG A 133 4.68 10.98 -6.93
C ARG A 133 4.61 11.59 -8.33
N GLU A 134 3.43 12.04 -8.76
CA GLU A 134 3.28 12.74 -10.05
C GLU A 134 4.04 14.07 -10.08
N MET A 135 4.05 14.81 -8.96
CA MET A 135 4.84 16.04 -8.85
C MET A 135 6.34 15.78 -8.91
N GLU A 136 6.83 14.68 -8.34
CA GLU A 136 8.23 14.26 -8.48
C GLU A 136 8.57 13.89 -9.92
N LEU A 137 7.73 13.10 -10.59
CA LEU A 137 7.90 12.77 -12.00
C LEU A 137 7.93 14.04 -12.86
N PHE A 138 6.99 14.95 -12.65
CA PHE A 138 6.91 16.21 -13.37
C PHE A 138 8.20 17.03 -13.20
N ARG A 139 8.66 17.19 -11.96
CA ARG A 139 9.90 17.92 -11.66
C ARG A 139 11.12 17.26 -12.31
N PHE A 140 11.19 15.93 -12.33
CA PHE A 140 12.28 15.23 -13.01
C PHE A 140 12.26 15.51 -14.52
N LYS A 141 11.12 15.29 -15.18
CA LYS A 141 10.96 15.60 -16.61
C LYS A 141 11.31 17.06 -16.92
N PHE A 142 10.85 17.99 -16.09
CA PHE A 142 11.09 19.42 -16.27
C PHE A 142 12.56 19.81 -16.04
N SER A 143 13.25 19.18 -15.09
CA SER A 143 14.67 19.45 -14.80
C SER A 143 15.62 19.02 -15.93
N ALA A 144 15.17 18.17 -16.83
CA ALA A 144 15.93 17.71 -17.99
C ALA A 144 15.75 18.61 -19.23
N LEU A 145 14.90 19.64 -19.15
CA LEU A 145 14.65 20.56 -20.27
C LEU A 145 15.72 21.63 -20.38
N SER A 146 16.05 21.98 -21.62
CA SER A 146 16.84 23.14 -22.01
C SER A 146 15.99 24.43 -21.97
N SER A 147 16.66 25.59 -21.99
CA SER A 147 15.99 26.90 -22.00
C SER A 147 15.05 27.09 -23.19
N SER A 148 15.35 26.53 -24.37
CA SER A 148 14.46 26.58 -25.54
C SER A 148 13.21 25.72 -25.32
N GLU A 149 13.35 24.50 -24.81
CA GLU A 149 12.22 23.60 -24.57
C GLU A 149 11.29 24.16 -23.46
N ILE A 150 11.84 24.86 -22.46
CA ILE A 150 11.04 25.58 -21.47
C ILE A 150 10.21 26.70 -22.12
N LYS A 151 10.79 27.45 -23.07
CA LYS A 151 10.05 28.49 -23.82
C LYS A 151 8.93 27.86 -24.64
N ASP A 152 9.22 26.77 -25.35
CA ASP A 152 8.22 26.01 -26.12
C ASP A 152 7.07 25.57 -25.22
N PHE A 153 7.36 25.04 -24.03
CA PHE A 153 6.33 24.64 -23.05
C PHE A 153 5.46 25.83 -22.60
N ILE A 154 6.06 27.00 -22.34
CA ILE A 154 5.33 28.21 -21.95
C ILE A 154 4.37 28.68 -23.06
N GLU A 155 4.83 28.61 -24.32
CA GLU A 155 4.04 28.99 -25.49
C GLU A 155 2.89 28.01 -25.74
N ILE A 156 3.14 26.71 -25.67
CA ILE A 156 2.11 25.65 -25.85
C ILE A 156 0.91 25.86 -24.92
N TYR A 157 1.16 26.25 -23.66
CA TYR A 157 0.10 26.44 -22.66
C TYR A 157 -0.37 27.90 -22.54
N GLU A 158 0.04 28.78 -23.46
CA GLU A 158 -0.32 30.20 -23.50
C GLU A 158 -0.18 30.90 -22.14
N MET A 159 0.87 30.58 -21.37
CA MET A 159 0.94 30.98 -19.96
C MET A 159 1.21 32.49 -19.77
N GLY A 160 1.59 33.19 -20.84
CA GLY A 160 1.80 34.64 -20.85
C GLY A 160 3.05 35.11 -20.11
N TYR A 161 3.96 34.19 -19.77
CA TYR A 161 5.25 34.54 -19.18
C TYR A 161 6.23 34.92 -20.28
N ARG A 162 6.88 36.07 -20.12
CA ARG A 162 7.95 36.53 -21.00
C ARG A 162 9.18 36.88 -20.16
N PRO A 163 10.40 36.63 -20.67
CA PRO A 163 11.59 37.11 -20.02
C PRO A 163 11.58 38.65 -19.96
N ILE A 164 12.19 39.21 -18.92
CA ILE A 164 12.39 40.66 -18.80
C ILE A 164 13.32 41.16 -19.91
N ASN A 165 13.13 42.40 -20.35
CA ASN A 165 14.00 42.99 -21.36
C ASN A 165 15.37 43.39 -20.77
N ASP A 166 16.35 43.66 -21.63
CA ASP A 166 17.71 43.99 -21.21
C ASP A 166 17.79 45.27 -20.37
N GLU A 167 16.90 46.23 -20.63
CA GLU A 167 16.79 47.46 -19.83
C GLU A 167 16.41 47.16 -18.37
N GLN A 168 15.33 46.38 -18.16
CA GLN A 168 14.91 45.95 -16.83
C GLN A 168 15.99 45.08 -16.18
N LYS A 169 16.62 44.19 -16.94
CA LYS A 169 17.69 43.31 -16.45
C LYS A 169 18.90 44.11 -15.98
N ASN A 170 19.25 45.18 -16.68
CA ASN A 170 20.33 46.09 -16.30
C ASN A 170 19.99 46.93 -15.04
N GLU A 171 18.73 47.35 -14.88
CA GLU A 171 18.27 48.12 -13.73
C GLU A 171 18.43 47.37 -12.40
N ILE A 172 18.24 46.04 -12.41
CA ILE A 172 18.31 45.18 -11.21
C ILE A 172 19.50 44.20 -11.26
N ARG A 173 20.51 44.51 -12.08
CA ARG A 173 21.60 43.60 -12.42
C ARG A 173 22.41 43.17 -11.21
N GLN A 174 22.66 44.08 -10.27
CA GLN A 174 23.44 43.78 -9.06
C GLN A 174 22.73 42.75 -8.18
N GLU A 175 21.42 42.89 -8.05
CA GLU A 175 20.59 41.99 -7.26
C GLU A 175 20.43 40.63 -7.94
N LEU A 176 20.29 40.60 -9.26
CA LEU A 176 20.29 39.35 -10.04
C LEU A 176 21.64 38.64 -9.99
N GLN A 177 22.76 39.37 -9.98
CA GLN A 177 24.11 38.80 -9.89
C GLN A 177 24.31 37.99 -8.59
N ASN A 178 23.64 38.40 -7.50
CA ASN A 178 23.67 37.67 -6.24
C ASN A 178 22.87 36.34 -6.28
N MET A 179 22.06 36.12 -7.33
CA MET A 179 21.21 34.92 -7.46
C MET A 179 21.81 33.83 -8.35
N VAL A 180 22.76 34.15 -9.24
CA VAL A 180 23.30 33.20 -10.23
C VAL A 180 24.80 33.02 -10.08
N THR A 181 25.26 31.77 -10.19
CA THR A 181 26.68 31.41 -10.28
C THR A 181 27.14 31.54 -11.73
N GLY A 182 27.35 32.78 -12.21
CA GLY A 182 27.78 33.05 -13.58
C GLY A 182 27.37 34.43 -14.09
N SER A 183 27.48 34.64 -15.40
CA SER A 183 27.02 35.89 -16.02
C SER A 183 25.49 35.94 -16.05
N VAL A 184 24.92 37.02 -15.50
CA VAL A 184 23.49 37.35 -15.57
C VAL A 184 23.01 37.40 -17.02
N ASP A 185 23.85 37.82 -17.97
CA ASP A 185 23.47 37.98 -19.38
C ASP A 185 23.02 36.64 -20.02
N ASN A 186 23.60 35.52 -19.59
CA ASN A 186 23.30 34.19 -20.13
C ASN A 186 22.03 33.54 -19.58
N VAL A 187 21.39 34.17 -18.59
CA VAL A 187 20.22 33.61 -17.90
C VAL A 187 18.98 34.46 -18.18
N ASP A 188 17.91 33.81 -18.60
CA ASP A 188 16.60 34.45 -18.74
C ASP A 188 15.97 34.60 -17.35
N PHE A 189 15.48 35.82 -17.06
CA PHE A 189 14.76 36.13 -15.82
C PHE A 189 13.31 36.47 -16.12
N TYR A 190 12.41 35.99 -15.27
CA TYR A 190 10.97 36.17 -15.41
C TYR A 190 10.44 37.00 -14.26
N LYS A 191 9.63 38.00 -14.59
CA LYS A 191 8.92 38.83 -13.62
C LYS A 191 7.54 38.22 -13.34
N VAL A 192 7.31 37.81 -12.10
CA VAL A 192 6.05 37.17 -11.68
C VAL A 192 5.51 37.80 -10.40
N ASN A 193 4.21 37.68 -10.15
CA ASN A 193 3.67 38.12 -8.86
C ASN A 193 4.23 37.23 -7.74
N PHE A 194 4.77 37.83 -6.68
CA PHE A 194 5.47 37.08 -5.62
C PHE A 194 4.58 36.05 -4.90
N LEU A 195 3.26 36.26 -4.86
CA LEU A 195 2.29 35.31 -4.31
C LEU A 195 2.23 33.99 -5.10
N SER A 196 2.77 33.97 -6.32
CA SER A 196 2.83 32.78 -7.16
C SER A 196 4.06 31.90 -6.88
N VAL A 197 5.03 32.39 -6.10
CA VAL A 197 6.34 31.75 -5.85
C VAL A 197 6.75 31.84 -4.38
N LEU A 198 5.80 31.63 -3.47
CA LEU A 198 6.02 31.76 -2.03
C LEU A 198 7.10 30.80 -1.49
N ASP A 199 7.29 29.66 -2.13
CA ASP A 199 8.34 28.68 -1.82
C ASP A 199 9.74 29.24 -2.12
N LEU A 200 9.91 29.95 -3.25
CA LEU A 200 11.17 30.63 -3.58
C LEU A 200 11.42 31.83 -2.66
N VAL A 201 10.37 32.59 -2.34
CA VAL A 201 10.43 33.71 -1.39
C VAL A 201 10.91 33.23 -0.02
N ARG A 202 10.30 32.16 0.51
CA ARG A 202 10.67 31.59 1.82
C ARG A 202 12.13 31.14 1.87
N GLN A 203 12.65 30.63 0.76
CA GLN A 203 14.04 30.16 0.63
C GLN A 203 15.03 31.29 0.27
N ARG A 204 14.55 32.53 0.07
CA ARG A 204 15.36 33.66 -0.44
C ARG A 204 16.05 33.36 -1.78
N LYS A 205 15.38 32.57 -2.64
CA LYS A 205 15.85 32.18 -3.98
C LYS A 205 15.30 33.06 -5.11
N CYS A 206 14.68 34.19 -4.78
CA CYS A 206 14.20 35.15 -5.77
C CYS A 206 14.42 36.58 -5.28
N PHE A 207 14.65 37.50 -6.19
CA PHE A 207 14.70 38.93 -5.90
C PHE A 207 13.29 39.52 -5.90
N LEU A 208 12.97 40.36 -4.91
CA LEU A 208 11.66 40.99 -4.77
C LEU A 208 11.75 42.51 -4.97
N LYS A 209 10.92 43.06 -5.87
CA LYS A 209 10.80 44.51 -6.08
C LYS A 209 9.38 44.87 -6.48
N GLY A 210 8.77 45.82 -5.76
CA GLY A 210 7.45 46.38 -6.09
C GLY A 210 6.30 45.38 -6.16
N GLY A 211 6.30 44.34 -5.31
CA GLY A 211 5.27 43.29 -5.31
C GLY A 211 5.47 42.20 -6.39
N TYR A 212 6.62 42.19 -7.05
CA TYR A 212 7.00 41.16 -8.02
C TYR A 212 8.24 40.40 -7.55
N ALA A 213 8.30 39.13 -7.93
CA ALA A 213 9.48 38.29 -7.82
C ALA A 213 10.14 38.13 -9.18
N TYR A 214 11.46 38.19 -9.19
CA TYR A 214 12.31 37.97 -10.35
C TYR A 214 12.98 36.61 -10.17
N VAL A 215 12.71 35.70 -11.10
CA VAL A 215 13.01 34.27 -10.98
C VAL A 215 13.79 33.82 -12.22
N SER A 216 14.82 33.00 -12.02
CA SER A 216 15.60 32.45 -13.13
C SER A 216 14.79 31.46 -13.96
N SER A 217 15.22 31.16 -15.19
CA SER A 217 14.64 30.09 -16.01
C SER A 217 14.68 28.72 -15.34
N MET A 218 15.67 28.45 -14.49
CA MET A 218 15.81 27.18 -13.76
C MET A 218 14.79 27.04 -12.62
N ASP A 219 14.56 28.13 -11.90
CA ASP A 219 13.59 28.19 -10.79
C ASP A 219 12.13 28.34 -11.28
N PHE A 220 11.94 28.55 -12.58
CA PHE A 220 10.63 28.59 -13.21
C PHE A 220 9.85 27.28 -13.03
N SER A 221 10.56 26.17 -12.82
CA SER A 221 10.00 24.86 -12.45
C SER A 221 9.07 24.91 -11.22
N SER A 222 9.32 25.83 -10.27
CA SER A 222 8.46 26.03 -9.10
C SER A 222 7.09 26.58 -9.49
N ILE A 223 7.05 27.62 -10.33
CA ILE A 223 5.81 28.25 -10.82
C ILE A 223 4.97 27.22 -11.57
N ILE A 224 5.60 26.56 -12.54
CA ILE A 224 4.96 25.54 -13.38
C ILE A 224 4.48 24.36 -12.54
N GLY A 225 5.28 23.92 -11.57
CA GLY A 225 4.89 22.88 -10.62
C GLY A 225 3.64 23.26 -9.82
N GLY A 226 3.53 24.51 -9.36
CA GLY A 226 2.33 24.99 -8.67
C GLY A 226 1.07 24.96 -9.54
N HIS A 227 1.18 25.23 -10.84
CA HIS A 227 0.07 25.05 -11.79
C HIS A 227 -0.27 23.56 -11.98
N HIS A 228 0.74 22.72 -12.19
CA HIS A 228 0.57 21.29 -12.37
C HIS A 228 -0.16 20.63 -11.20
N GLN A 229 0.25 20.95 -9.98
CA GLN A 229 -0.37 20.46 -8.75
C GLN A 229 -1.87 20.77 -8.71
N LYS A 230 -2.24 22.02 -8.99
CA LYS A 230 -3.66 22.46 -9.04
C LYS A 230 -4.45 21.72 -10.11
N PHE A 231 -3.85 21.44 -11.26
CA PHE A 231 -4.52 20.67 -12.32
C PHE A 231 -4.73 19.21 -11.94
N ILE A 232 -3.74 18.56 -11.30
CA ILE A 232 -3.89 17.20 -10.79
C ILE A 232 -4.98 17.16 -9.73
N GLU A 233 -4.96 18.07 -8.76
CA GLU A 233 -5.95 18.14 -7.68
C GLU A 233 -7.38 18.30 -8.24
N LYS A 234 -7.58 19.27 -9.14
CA LYS A 234 -8.86 19.45 -9.83
C LYS A 234 -9.25 18.21 -10.63
N GLY A 235 -8.30 17.59 -11.33
CA GLY A 235 -8.49 16.38 -12.12
C GLY A 235 -8.96 15.21 -11.27
N LEU A 236 -8.32 14.94 -10.13
CA LEU A 236 -8.70 13.90 -9.18
C LEU A 236 -10.11 14.14 -8.63
N MET A 237 -10.45 15.37 -8.28
CA MET A 237 -11.80 15.70 -7.81
C MET A 237 -12.87 15.50 -8.88
N SER A 238 -12.56 15.80 -10.14
CA SER A 238 -13.48 15.49 -11.25
C SER A 238 -13.65 13.98 -11.45
N HIS A 239 -12.56 13.19 -11.38
CA HIS A 239 -12.63 11.73 -11.52
C HIS A 239 -13.40 11.09 -10.37
N LEU A 240 -13.25 11.59 -9.14
CA LEU A 240 -14.02 11.12 -7.99
C LEU A 240 -15.53 11.26 -8.20
N LYS A 241 -15.98 12.34 -8.86
CA LYS A 241 -17.41 12.54 -9.18
C LYS A 241 -17.92 11.56 -10.24
N LEU A 242 -17.09 11.20 -11.20
CA LEU A 242 -17.41 10.24 -12.27
C LEU A 242 -17.24 8.78 -11.84
N LEU A 243 -16.58 8.55 -10.70
CA LEU A 243 -16.25 7.22 -10.22
C LEU A 243 -17.46 6.29 -10.09
N PRO A 244 -18.65 6.70 -9.59
CA PRO A 244 -19.80 5.80 -9.48
C PRO A 244 -20.30 5.28 -10.83
N GLU A 245 -20.31 6.12 -11.87
CA GLU A 245 -20.69 5.70 -13.22
C GLU A 245 -19.65 4.73 -13.80
N PHE A 246 -18.39 5.02 -13.58
CA PHE A 246 -17.26 4.18 -13.99
C PHE A 246 -17.23 2.84 -13.23
N GLU A 247 -17.71 2.81 -11.98
CA GLU A 247 -17.79 1.61 -11.16
C GLU A 247 -18.98 0.70 -11.49
N ASN A 248 -19.88 1.10 -12.38
CA ASN A 248 -20.91 0.19 -12.90
C ASN A 248 -20.35 -0.81 -13.93
N ASP A 249 -19.18 -0.53 -14.51
CA ASP A 249 -18.53 -1.44 -15.45
C ASP A 249 -17.67 -2.49 -14.70
N GLU A 250 -18.21 -3.70 -14.56
CA GLU A 250 -17.54 -4.83 -13.89
C GLU A 250 -16.14 -5.12 -14.47
N ARG A 251 -15.90 -4.83 -15.75
CA ARG A 251 -14.61 -5.11 -16.43
C ARG A 251 -13.51 -4.21 -15.91
N ILE A 252 -13.82 -2.96 -15.60
CA ILE A 252 -12.84 -1.94 -15.23
C ILE A 252 -12.69 -1.85 -13.70
N VAL A 253 -13.78 -2.06 -12.96
CA VAL A 253 -13.75 -2.06 -11.48
C VAL A 253 -12.76 -3.06 -10.93
N GLY A 254 -12.70 -4.26 -11.50
CA GLY A 254 -11.77 -5.31 -11.10
C GLY A 254 -10.31 -4.84 -11.22
N ILE A 255 -9.96 -4.20 -12.33
CA ILE A 255 -8.62 -3.65 -12.58
C ILE A 255 -8.32 -2.53 -11.58
N ILE A 256 -9.21 -1.53 -11.47
CA ILE A 256 -8.99 -0.35 -10.61
C ILE A 256 -8.95 -0.70 -9.11
N LYS A 257 -9.81 -1.61 -8.65
CA LYS A 257 -9.73 -2.16 -7.28
C LYS A 257 -8.52 -3.08 -7.13
N GLY A 258 -8.08 -3.79 -8.17
CA GLY A 258 -6.85 -4.56 -8.16
C GLY A 258 -5.59 -3.72 -8.06
N LEU A 259 -5.49 -2.57 -8.74
CA LEU A 259 -4.23 -1.80 -8.83
C LEU A 259 -3.66 -1.38 -7.46
N HIS A 260 -4.52 -1.01 -6.51
CA HIS A 260 -4.07 -0.63 -5.16
C HIS A 260 -3.77 -1.82 -4.25
N THR A 261 -4.14 -3.06 -4.61
CA THR A 261 -3.93 -4.29 -3.82
C THR A 261 -2.91 -5.24 -4.45
N SER A 262 -2.92 -5.38 -5.77
CA SER A 262 -2.15 -6.33 -6.58
C SER A 262 -0.70 -5.88 -6.82
N TYR A 263 -0.40 -4.59 -6.71
CA TYR A 263 0.98 -4.10 -6.86
C TYR A 263 1.64 -3.71 -5.53
N VAL A 264 1.12 -4.26 -4.44
CA VAL A 264 1.60 -4.03 -3.07
C VAL A 264 2.61 -5.11 -2.64
N GLY A 265 3.39 -5.59 -3.61
CA GLY A 265 4.19 -6.80 -3.51
C GLY A 265 3.65 -7.81 -4.52
N LYS A 266 4.55 -8.47 -5.26
CA LYS A 266 4.21 -9.56 -6.20
C LYS A 266 3.19 -10.48 -5.51
N ASP A 267 2.05 -10.77 -6.14
CA ASP A 267 1.16 -11.83 -5.68
C ASP A 267 2.03 -13.07 -5.51
N TYR A 268 2.23 -13.48 -4.25
CA TYR A 268 3.09 -14.61 -3.96
C TYR A 268 2.39 -15.85 -4.50
N THR A 269 2.90 -16.38 -5.62
CA THR A 269 2.42 -17.65 -6.15
C THR A 269 2.91 -18.74 -5.22
N VAL A 270 1.96 -19.47 -4.63
CA VAL A 270 2.24 -20.63 -3.76
C VAL A 270 3.31 -21.48 -4.43
N ASN A 271 4.45 -21.64 -3.76
CA ASN A 271 5.55 -22.39 -4.30
C ASN A 271 5.16 -23.88 -4.33
N LYS A 272 4.86 -24.41 -5.52
CA LYS A 272 4.43 -25.80 -5.72
C LYS A 272 5.58 -26.81 -5.63
N GLU A 273 6.82 -26.34 -5.53
CA GLU A 273 8.03 -27.17 -5.57
C GLU A 273 8.63 -27.41 -4.17
N ALA A 274 8.05 -26.82 -3.12
CA ALA A 274 8.53 -26.97 -1.75
C ALA A 274 7.42 -27.49 -0.84
N ASP A 275 7.58 -28.70 -0.33
CA ASP A 275 6.74 -29.25 0.74
C ASP A 275 7.44 -28.98 2.08
N ILE A 276 6.89 -28.07 2.88
CA ILE A 276 7.42 -27.73 4.21
C ILE A 276 6.72 -28.60 5.26
N PRO A 277 7.44 -29.52 5.94
CA PRO A 277 6.86 -30.37 6.98
C PRO A 277 6.53 -29.55 8.24
N ILE A 278 5.42 -29.87 8.91
CA ILE A 278 4.93 -29.09 10.06
C ILE A 278 5.86 -29.17 11.28
N GLU A 279 6.66 -30.23 11.35
CA GLU A 279 7.65 -30.50 12.39
C GLU A 279 8.77 -29.45 12.35
N SER A 280 9.05 -28.89 11.15
CA SER A 280 10.08 -27.86 10.96
C SER A 280 9.61 -26.46 11.35
N LEU A 281 8.30 -26.22 11.52
CA LEU A 281 7.75 -24.86 11.67
C LEU A 281 8.28 -24.14 12.91
N ASN A 282 8.49 -24.86 14.02
CA ASN A 282 9.04 -24.29 15.25
C ASN A 282 10.46 -23.73 14.99
N GLN A 283 11.33 -24.50 14.34
CA GLN A 283 12.69 -24.07 14.03
C GLN A 283 12.70 -22.94 13.00
N LEU A 284 11.85 -23.03 11.97
CA LEU A 284 11.70 -22.00 10.95
C LEU A 284 11.19 -20.67 11.52
N SER A 285 10.35 -20.71 12.56
CA SER A 285 9.82 -19.51 13.21
C SER A 285 10.90 -18.63 13.84
N LEU A 286 12.02 -19.22 14.26
CA LEU A 286 13.07 -18.52 14.98
C LEU A 286 13.92 -17.64 14.06
N LYS A 287 14.18 -18.09 12.82
CA LYS A 287 15.07 -17.40 11.88
C LYS A 287 14.36 -16.93 10.59
N SER A 288 13.44 -17.73 10.07
CA SER A 288 12.88 -17.52 8.73
C SER A 288 11.53 -16.86 8.69
N TYR A 289 10.87 -16.70 9.83
CA TYR A 289 9.61 -15.98 9.88
C TYR A 289 9.85 -14.48 10.03
N PRO A 290 9.15 -13.62 9.28
CA PRO A 290 9.02 -12.24 9.67
C PRO A 290 8.28 -12.14 11.00
N LEU A 291 8.53 -11.06 11.75
CA LEU A 291 7.99 -10.87 13.09
C LEU A 291 6.47 -11.01 13.16
N CYS A 292 5.74 -10.59 12.12
CA CYS A 292 4.28 -10.73 12.05
C CYS A 292 3.79 -12.18 12.02
N MET A 293 4.54 -13.10 11.42
CA MET A 293 4.20 -14.52 11.38
C MET A 293 4.74 -15.25 12.61
N ARG A 294 5.91 -14.84 13.12
CA ARG A 294 6.44 -15.33 14.39
C ARG A 294 5.50 -15.04 15.54
N MET A 295 4.96 -13.82 15.63
CA MET A 295 3.95 -13.45 16.63
C MET A 295 2.72 -14.39 16.60
N CYS A 296 2.19 -14.69 15.41
CA CYS A 296 1.06 -15.61 15.27
C CYS A 296 1.44 -17.04 15.69
N HIS A 297 2.63 -17.50 15.29
CA HIS A 297 3.13 -18.82 15.64
C HIS A 297 3.35 -18.99 17.15
N ASP A 298 4.07 -18.06 17.78
CA ASP A 298 4.35 -18.05 19.22
C ASP A 298 3.05 -18.03 20.03
N SER A 299 2.09 -17.18 19.62
CA SER A 299 0.77 -17.14 20.26
C SER A 299 0.05 -18.46 20.10
N LEU A 300 -0.05 -19.01 18.89
CA LEU A 300 -0.72 -20.27 18.64
C LEU A 300 -0.14 -21.42 19.49
N ARG A 301 1.19 -21.50 19.62
CA ARG A 301 1.86 -22.51 20.44
C ARG A 301 1.66 -22.32 21.95
N THR A 302 1.37 -21.11 22.39
CA THR A 302 1.20 -20.77 23.81
C THR A 302 -0.26 -20.85 24.25
N THR A 303 -1.18 -20.31 23.45
CA THR A 303 -2.61 -20.22 23.77
C THR A 303 -3.42 -21.37 23.18
N HIS A 304 -2.82 -22.18 22.32
CA HIS A 304 -3.46 -23.28 21.60
C HIS A 304 -4.69 -22.87 20.79
N HIS A 305 -4.80 -21.59 20.43
CA HIS A 305 -5.90 -21.02 19.67
C HIS A 305 -5.51 -19.72 18.97
N LEU A 306 -6.10 -19.47 17.80
CA LEU A 306 -6.08 -18.16 17.15
C LEU A 306 -7.49 -17.77 16.71
N LYS A 307 -7.83 -16.49 16.87
CA LYS A 307 -9.06 -15.89 16.34
C LYS A 307 -9.02 -15.74 14.81
N HIS A 308 -10.15 -15.39 14.20
CA HIS A 308 -10.36 -15.45 12.74
C HIS A 308 -9.24 -14.74 11.96
N GLY A 309 -8.92 -13.49 12.29
CA GLY A 309 -7.87 -12.72 11.60
C GLY A 309 -6.49 -13.39 11.65
N GLY A 310 -6.12 -13.95 12.80
CA GLY A 310 -4.87 -14.71 12.98
C GLY A 310 -4.83 -16.00 12.17
N ARG A 311 -5.94 -16.76 12.17
CA ARG A 311 -6.05 -17.99 11.37
C ARG A 311 -5.88 -17.74 9.88
N ILE A 312 -6.49 -16.66 9.36
CA ILE A 312 -6.38 -16.31 7.94
C ILE A 312 -4.97 -15.81 7.61
N GLN A 313 -4.45 -14.83 8.36
CA GLN A 313 -3.12 -14.27 8.09
C GLN A 313 -2.04 -15.34 8.15
N TYR A 314 -2.03 -16.16 9.21
CA TYR A 314 -1.01 -17.17 9.42
C TYR A 314 -1.23 -18.41 8.54
N GLY A 315 -2.47 -18.87 8.40
CA GLY A 315 -2.82 -20.02 7.56
C GLY A 315 -2.48 -19.81 6.08
N LEU A 316 -2.76 -18.61 5.54
CA LEU A 316 -2.38 -18.29 4.16
C LEU A 316 -0.86 -18.16 3.99
N PHE A 317 -0.15 -17.65 5.01
CA PHE A 317 1.32 -17.65 5.01
C PHE A 317 1.89 -19.08 4.98
N LEU A 318 1.39 -19.98 5.84
CA LEU A 318 1.80 -21.39 5.89
C LEU A 318 1.59 -22.10 4.54
N LYS A 319 0.43 -21.90 3.95
CA LYS A 319 0.14 -22.35 2.59
C LYS A 319 1.14 -21.80 1.58
N GLY A 320 1.45 -20.51 1.65
CA GLY A 320 2.40 -19.88 0.74
C GLY A 320 3.81 -20.46 0.85
N ILE A 321 4.31 -20.73 2.06
CA ILE A 321 5.67 -21.27 2.21
C ILE A 321 5.81 -22.72 1.75
N GLY A 322 4.70 -23.44 1.59
CA GLY A 322 4.67 -24.81 1.08
C GLY A 322 4.05 -25.85 2.02
N VAL A 323 3.34 -25.46 3.08
CA VAL A 323 2.64 -26.43 3.94
C VAL A 323 1.43 -26.96 3.18
N THR A 324 1.35 -28.29 3.03
CA THR A 324 0.25 -28.95 2.30
C THR A 324 -1.09 -28.78 3.03
N LEU A 325 -2.22 -29.04 2.35
CA LEU A 325 -3.53 -28.99 3.00
C LEU A 325 -3.64 -30.03 4.12
N GLU A 326 -3.14 -31.24 3.88
CA GLU A 326 -3.19 -32.35 4.84
C GLU A 326 -2.38 -32.02 6.08
N ASP A 327 -1.17 -31.50 5.89
CA ASP A 327 -0.31 -31.05 6.99
C ASP A 327 -0.90 -29.83 7.71
N SER A 328 -1.53 -28.89 6.99
CA SER A 328 -2.21 -27.75 7.59
C SER A 328 -3.35 -28.22 8.50
N LEU A 329 -4.21 -29.12 8.03
CA LEU A 329 -5.28 -29.69 8.83
C LEU A 329 -4.73 -30.43 10.06
N ARG A 330 -3.66 -31.22 9.89
CA ARG A 330 -2.97 -31.89 11.00
C ARG A 330 -2.46 -30.89 12.03
N PHE A 331 -1.72 -29.88 11.59
CA PHE A 331 -1.14 -28.84 12.42
C PHE A 331 -2.19 -28.07 13.23
N TRP A 332 -3.23 -27.57 12.57
CA TRP A 332 -4.28 -26.81 13.26
C TRP A 332 -5.11 -27.69 14.19
N ARG A 333 -5.35 -28.96 13.82
CA ARG A 333 -6.07 -29.92 14.66
C ARG A 333 -5.29 -30.21 15.93
N GLU A 334 -4.04 -30.67 15.79
CA GLU A 334 -3.16 -31.02 16.92
C GLU A 334 -3.02 -29.87 17.93
N GLU A 335 -2.96 -28.63 17.44
CA GLU A 335 -2.83 -27.48 18.31
C GLU A 335 -4.16 -27.09 18.97
N PHE A 336 -5.25 -26.99 18.20
CA PHE A 336 -6.54 -26.57 18.76
C PHE A 336 -7.12 -27.62 19.70
N THR A 337 -6.90 -28.91 19.44
CA THR A 337 -7.46 -29.98 20.27
C THR A 337 -6.85 -30.07 21.67
N LYS A 338 -5.84 -29.25 21.98
CA LYS A 338 -5.36 -29.07 23.36
C LYS A 338 -6.37 -28.30 24.23
N ASN A 339 -7.20 -27.45 23.61
CA ASN A 339 -8.21 -26.63 24.31
C ASN A 339 -9.65 -26.94 23.90
N ILE A 340 -9.89 -27.60 22.76
CA ILE A 340 -11.23 -27.94 22.28
C ILE A 340 -11.34 -29.41 21.89
N GLU A 341 -12.55 -29.96 21.88
CA GLU A 341 -12.75 -31.34 21.44
C GLU A 341 -12.50 -31.52 19.93
N PRO A 342 -11.96 -32.67 19.49
CA PRO A 342 -11.70 -32.95 18.07
C PRO A 342 -12.92 -32.76 17.16
N ASP A 343 -14.11 -33.12 17.62
CA ASP A 343 -15.34 -32.99 16.85
C ASP A 343 -15.74 -31.53 16.63
N LYS A 344 -15.47 -30.65 17.61
CA LYS A 344 -15.67 -29.20 17.49
C LYS A 344 -14.68 -28.62 16.49
N PHE A 345 -13.46 -29.14 16.43
CA PHE A 345 -12.50 -28.73 15.41
C PHE A 345 -13.00 -29.00 13.98
N ASP A 346 -13.44 -30.24 13.74
CA ASP A 346 -13.87 -30.69 12.41
C ASP A 346 -15.10 -29.92 11.92
N LYS A 347 -16.05 -29.61 12.81
CA LYS A 347 -17.27 -28.86 12.47
C LYS A 347 -17.00 -27.37 12.23
N THR A 348 -16.15 -26.73 13.03
CA THR A 348 -16.02 -25.27 13.04
C THR A 348 -14.84 -24.75 12.22
N TYR A 349 -13.73 -25.49 12.12
CA TYR A 349 -12.46 -24.95 11.59
C TYR A 349 -11.95 -25.67 10.35
N ALA A 350 -12.17 -26.99 10.22
CA ALA A 350 -11.64 -27.76 9.10
C ALA A 350 -12.13 -27.24 7.73
N TYR A 351 -13.40 -26.83 7.65
CA TYR A 351 -13.98 -26.21 6.44
C TYR A 351 -13.22 -24.96 6.02
N GLY A 352 -12.98 -24.02 6.96
CA GLY A 352 -12.25 -22.78 6.67
C GLY A 352 -10.81 -23.03 6.18
N ILE A 353 -10.15 -24.07 6.70
CA ILE A 353 -8.81 -24.46 6.24
C ILE A 353 -8.86 -25.01 4.81
N ARG A 354 -9.79 -25.92 4.50
CA ARG A 354 -9.97 -26.45 3.13
C ARG A 354 -10.36 -25.37 2.13
N TYR A 355 -11.17 -24.40 2.57
CA TYR A 355 -11.54 -23.22 1.81
C TYR A 355 -10.31 -22.37 1.45
N ASN A 356 -9.41 -22.11 2.41
CA ASN A 356 -8.17 -21.37 2.15
C ASN A 356 -7.29 -22.03 1.08
N TYR A 357 -7.29 -23.37 0.98
CA TYR A 357 -6.54 -24.15 -0.02
C TYR A 357 -7.32 -24.38 -1.34
N GLY A 358 -8.54 -23.86 -1.47
CA GLY A 358 -9.35 -23.97 -2.69
C GLY A 358 -9.93 -25.36 -2.96
N LYS A 359 -10.05 -26.22 -1.94
CA LYS A 359 -10.62 -27.57 -2.05
C LYS A 359 -12.13 -27.65 -1.73
N GLU A 360 -12.72 -26.57 -1.20
CA GLU A 360 -14.15 -26.41 -0.94
C GLU A 360 -14.65 -25.03 -1.42
N GLY A 361 -15.95 -24.88 -1.73
CA GLY A 361 -16.54 -23.65 -2.27
C GLY A 361 -16.17 -23.34 -3.74
N SER A 362 -16.01 -22.05 -4.09
CA SER A 362 -15.74 -21.54 -5.46
C SER A 362 -14.41 -21.98 -6.10
N ARG A 363 -13.64 -22.84 -5.43
CA ARG A 363 -12.27 -23.27 -5.80
C ARG A 363 -11.29 -22.11 -5.99
N THR A 364 -11.52 -20.97 -5.34
CA THR A 364 -10.62 -19.81 -5.40
C THR A 364 -9.44 -20.02 -4.46
N ASN A 365 -8.23 -20.10 -5.01
CA ASN A 365 -7.00 -20.32 -4.27
C ASN A 365 -6.55 -19.00 -3.62
N TRP A 366 -6.97 -18.71 -2.38
CA TRP A 366 -6.67 -17.44 -1.70
C TRP A 366 -5.17 -17.16 -1.58
N SER A 367 -4.75 -15.96 -2.00
CA SER A 367 -3.35 -15.54 -1.98
C SER A 367 -2.89 -15.15 -0.58
N PRO A 368 -1.63 -15.47 -0.20
CA PRO A 368 -1.03 -14.95 1.01
C PRO A 368 -1.09 -13.41 1.12
N TYR A 369 -1.17 -12.89 2.35
CA TYR A 369 -1.26 -11.45 2.58
C TYR A 369 0.08 -10.74 2.38
N SER A 370 0.05 -9.65 1.60
CA SER A 370 1.19 -8.73 1.44
C SER A 370 1.51 -7.96 2.72
N CYS A 371 2.72 -7.38 2.82
CA CYS A 371 3.10 -6.61 4.00
C CYS A 371 2.13 -5.46 4.27
N MET A 372 1.66 -4.73 3.26
CA MET A 372 0.70 -3.65 3.50
C MET A 372 -0.67 -4.17 3.91
N LYS A 373 -1.13 -5.32 3.40
CA LYS A 373 -2.38 -5.91 3.87
C LYS A 373 -2.27 -6.23 5.36
N VAL A 374 -1.16 -6.82 5.79
CA VAL A 374 -0.86 -7.09 7.21
C VAL A 374 -0.72 -5.79 8.03
N ILE A 375 -0.09 -4.74 7.49
CA ILE A 375 0.07 -3.44 8.16
C ILE A 375 -1.27 -2.70 8.32
N ASN A 376 -2.14 -2.78 7.31
CA ASN A 376 -3.39 -2.02 7.28
C ASN A 376 -4.58 -2.77 7.88
N THR A 377 -4.44 -4.07 8.17
CA THR A 377 -5.46 -4.82 8.91
C THR A 377 -5.24 -4.57 10.40
N ALA A 378 -6.15 -3.81 11.02
CA ALA A 378 -6.11 -3.53 12.45
C ALA A 378 -6.76 -4.69 13.23
N PRO A 379 -6.05 -5.31 14.19
CA PRO A 379 -6.65 -6.32 15.05
C PRO A 379 -7.57 -5.69 16.10
N ASN A 380 -8.58 -6.44 16.53
CA ASN A 380 -9.29 -6.12 17.77
C ASN A 380 -8.34 -6.32 18.97
N PRO A 381 -8.61 -5.72 20.15
CA PRO A 381 -7.70 -5.80 21.31
C PRO A 381 -7.34 -7.23 21.77
N GLN A 382 -8.17 -8.22 21.44
CA GLN A 382 -7.97 -9.63 21.80
C GLN A 382 -7.51 -10.50 20.62
N ASP A 383 -7.32 -9.92 19.43
CA ASP A 383 -6.91 -10.65 18.23
C ASP A 383 -5.39 -10.57 18.04
N ILE A 384 -4.74 -11.72 17.83
CA ILE A 384 -3.32 -11.78 17.51
C ILE A 384 -3.12 -11.93 16.00
N HIS A 385 -2.96 -10.80 15.31
CA HIS A 385 -2.56 -10.69 13.90
C HIS A 385 -2.09 -9.27 13.58
N GLY A 386 -1.74 -8.99 12.32
CA GLY A 386 -1.25 -7.70 11.86
C GLY A 386 0.28 -7.55 11.95
N CYS A 387 0.77 -6.32 11.82
CA CYS A 387 2.21 -6.01 11.79
C CYS A 387 2.71 -5.55 13.17
N PRO A 388 3.61 -6.31 13.84
CA PRO A 388 4.11 -5.96 15.16
C PRO A 388 4.83 -4.61 15.20
N PHE A 389 5.53 -4.22 14.13
CA PHE A 389 6.20 -2.93 14.04
C PHE A 389 5.24 -1.72 14.06
N LYS A 390 3.94 -1.95 13.82
CA LYS A 390 2.89 -0.93 13.91
C LYS A 390 2.07 -1.05 15.20
N LEU A 391 1.87 -2.28 15.69
CA LEU A 391 0.96 -2.58 16.79
C LEU A 391 1.61 -2.44 18.16
N TRP A 392 2.84 -2.94 18.30
CA TRP A 392 3.56 -2.87 19.56
C TRP A 392 4.10 -1.46 19.77
N ASP A 393 4.00 -0.99 20.99
CA ASP A 393 4.65 0.26 21.37
C ASP A 393 6.19 0.10 21.38
N THR A 394 6.90 1.22 21.56
CA THR A 394 8.37 1.22 21.51
C THR A 394 9.01 0.43 22.65
N ILE A 395 8.32 0.25 23.78
CA ILE A 395 8.81 -0.45 24.96
C ILE A 395 8.64 -1.95 24.75
N GLU A 396 7.44 -2.38 24.38
CA GLU A 396 7.10 -3.77 24.07
C GLU A 396 7.95 -4.29 22.91
N LEU A 397 8.04 -3.53 21.81
CA LEU A 397 8.85 -3.91 20.66
C LEU A 397 10.33 -4.08 21.06
N ARG A 398 10.89 -3.15 21.84
CA ARG A 398 12.27 -3.25 22.33
C ARG A 398 12.47 -4.51 23.17
N SER A 399 11.58 -4.74 24.13
CA SER A 399 11.62 -5.90 25.02
C SER A 399 11.60 -7.22 24.22
N LYS A 400 10.65 -7.36 23.30
CA LYS A 400 10.52 -8.56 22.44
C LYS A 400 11.75 -8.79 21.58
N LEU A 401 12.27 -7.75 20.92
CA LEU A 401 13.47 -7.88 20.09
C LEU A 401 14.70 -8.29 20.90
N THR A 402 14.86 -7.78 22.12
CA THR A 402 15.92 -8.22 23.04
C THR A 402 15.73 -9.67 23.46
N THR A 403 14.51 -10.11 23.81
CA THR A 403 14.21 -11.52 24.11
C THR A 403 14.50 -12.43 22.92
N TYR A 404 14.34 -11.94 21.69
CA TYR A 404 14.68 -12.66 20.47
C TYR A 404 16.17 -12.68 20.14
N GLY A 405 17.02 -12.11 21.00
CA GLY A 405 18.48 -12.21 20.92
C GLY A 405 19.15 -11.15 20.03
N LEU A 406 18.44 -10.08 19.65
CA LEU A 406 19.05 -9.00 18.89
C LEU A 406 19.95 -8.15 19.79
N ASN A 407 21.11 -7.74 19.26
CA ASN A 407 22.02 -6.83 19.95
C ASN A 407 21.40 -5.42 20.13
N ALA A 408 21.88 -4.67 21.12
CA ALA A 408 21.29 -3.38 21.50
C ALA A 408 21.26 -2.34 20.36
N MET A 409 22.27 -2.34 19.48
CA MET A 409 22.32 -1.43 18.33
C MET A 409 21.26 -1.78 17.29
N ALA A 410 21.14 -3.06 16.93
CA ALA A 410 20.12 -3.54 16.00
C ALA A 410 18.70 -3.29 16.52
N VAL A 411 18.47 -3.50 17.82
CA VAL A 411 17.18 -3.17 18.46
C VAL A 411 16.88 -1.68 18.32
N GLN A 412 17.85 -0.82 18.59
CA GLN A 412 17.70 0.63 18.48
C GLN A 412 17.35 1.06 17.04
N ASP A 413 18.02 0.48 16.05
CA ASP A 413 17.78 0.78 14.64
C ASP A 413 16.38 0.37 14.21
N VAL A 414 15.96 -0.87 14.53
CA VAL A 414 14.61 -1.37 14.21
C VAL A 414 13.52 -0.49 14.83
N VAL A 415 13.64 -0.15 16.12
CA VAL A 415 12.68 0.70 16.85
C VAL A 415 12.66 2.14 16.28
N SER A 416 13.80 2.66 15.82
CA SER A 416 13.89 3.99 15.19
C SER A 416 13.10 4.05 13.88
N TYR A 417 13.16 3.02 13.04
CA TYR A 417 12.34 2.98 11.81
C TYR A 417 10.86 2.75 12.11
N ALA A 418 10.54 1.86 13.07
CA ALA A 418 9.16 1.59 13.46
C ALA A 418 8.46 2.85 14.01
N SER A 419 9.13 3.59 14.91
CA SER A 419 8.56 4.83 15.50
C SER A 419 8.32 5.96 14.50
N LYS A 420 9.02 5.95 13.35
CA LYS A 420 8.81 6.89 12.24
C LYS A 420 7.72 6.43 11.25
N GLY A 421 7.06 5.29 11.50
CA GLY A 421 6.04 4.73 10.61
C GLY A 421 6.62 3.94 9.43
N HIS A 422 7.92 3.67 9.39
CA HIS A 422 8.59 2.93 8.32
C HIS A 422 8.64 1.43 8.61
N PHE A 423 7.48 0.79 8.72
CA PHE A 423 7.34 -0.60 9.21
C PHE A 423 8.04 -1.65 8.36
N GLN A 424 8.02 -1.51 7.03
CA GLN A 424 8.70 -2.45 6.13
C GLN A 424 10.23 -2.33 6.21
N LEU A 425 10.75 -1.11 6.41
CA LEU A 425 12.18 -0.89 6.67
C LEU A 425 12.59 -1.44 8.02
N ALA A 426 11.76 -1.29 9.05
CA ALA A 426 11.98 -1.92 10.35
C ALA A 426 12.04 -3.46 10.22
N CYS A 427 11.15 -4.05 9.43
CA CYS A 427 11.18 -5.48 9.10
C CYS A 427 12.45 -5.89 8.34
N GLY A 428 12.92 -5.04 7.41
CA GLY A 428 14.20 -5.22 6.73
C GLY A 428 15.39 -5.20 7.70
N ARG A 429 15.48 -4.21 8.59
CA ARG A 429 16.53 -4.16 9.62
C ARG A 429 16.49 -5.35 10.57
N TYR A 430 15.29 -5.81 10.92
CA TYR A 430 15.12 -7.04 11.69
C TYR A 430 15.68 -8.25 10.93
N PHE A 431 15.39 -8.38 9.64
CA PHE A 431 15.93 -9.44 8.80
C PHE A 431 17.46 -9.42 8.77
N GLU A 432 18.06 -8.24 8.55
CA GLU A 432 19.51 -8.07 8.47
C GLU A 432 20.18 -8.44 9.79
N ALA A 433 19.57 -8.09 10.93
CA ALA A 433 20.07 -8.44 12.25
C ALA A 433 20.00 -9.95 12.53
N VAL A 434 18.96 -10.64 12.03
CA VAL A 434 18.77 -12.09 12.23
C VAL A 434 19.69 -12.93 11.33
N HIS A 435 19.97 -12.45 10.11
CA HIS A 435 20.77 -13.19 9.11
C HIS A 435 22.21 -12.67 8.97
N GLU A 436 22.58 -11.62 9.71
CA GLU A 436 23.89 -10.97 9.65
C GLU A 436 24.30 -10.57 8.21
N THR A 437 23.31 -10.29 7.37
CA THR A 437 23.45 -10.05 5.93
C THR A 437 22.61 -8.84 5.51
N LYS A 438 23.15 -7.97 4.66
CA LYS A 438 22.41 -6.80 4.16
C LYS A 438 21.39 -7.20 3.10
N LEU A 439 20.27 -6.50 3.08
CA LEU A 439 19.26 -6.65 2.03
C LEU A 439 19.49 -5.63 0.91
N ASP A 440 19.62 -6.12 -0.32
CA ASP A 440 19.69 -5.28 -1.52
C ASP A 440 18.32 -4.74 -1.92
N GLU A 441 17.27 -5.56 -1.74
CA GLU A 441 15.88 -5.24 -2.07
C GLU A 441 15.01 -5.18 -0.79
N GLY A 442 14.08 -4.24 -0.73
CA GLY A 442 13.18 -4.06 0.41
C GLY A 442 12.13 -5.17 0.53
N ILE A 443 11.75 -5.52 1.76
CA ILE A 443 10.75 -6.57 2.03
C ILE A 443 9.33 -6.04 1.79
N THR A 444 8.63 -6.68 0.85
CA THR A 444 7.25 -6.31 0.47
C THR A 444 6.20 -7.37 0.78
N HIS A 445 6.61 -8.59 1.11
CA HIS A 445 5.71 -9.70 1.38
C HIS A 445 6.28 -10.65 2.45
N PRO A 446 5.48 -11.15 3.43
CA PRO A 446 5.92 -12.13 4.43
C PRO A 446 6.50 -13.41 3.84
N ASN A 447 5.85 -14.01 2.84
CA ASN A 447 6.41 -15.16 2.12
C ASN A 447 7.70 -14.84 1.34
N ALA A 448 7.88 -13.61 0.82
CA ALA A 448 9.16 -13.21 0.21
C ALA A 448 10.28 -13.09 1.25
N TYR A 449 9.99 -12.54 2.45
CA TYR A 449 10.91 -12.59 3.60
C TYR A 449 11.36 -14.03 3.85
N PHE A 450 10.40 -14.96 3.93
CA PHE A 450 10.70 -16.37 4.18
C PHE A 450 11.57 -16.97 3.08
N GLU A 451 11.26 -16.71 1.81
CA GLU A 451 12.08 -17.19 0.69
C GLU A 451 13.51 -16.67 0.73
N TYR A 452 13.70 -15.36 0.94
CA TYR A 452 15.04 -14.79 1.06
C TYR A 452 15.81 -15.40 2.23
N SER A 453 15.15 -15.59 3.38
CA SER A 453 15.75 -16.29 4.51
C SER A 453 16.20 -17.71 4.11
N GLN A 454 15.34 -18.48 3.46
CA GLN A 454 15.67 -19.86 3.06
C GLN A 454 16.81 -19.91 2.02
N ILE A 455 16.91 -18.92 1.13
CA ILE A 455 18.02 -18.81 0.18
C ILE A 455 19.33 -18.52 0.92
N ILE A 456 19.35 -17.55 1.84
CA ILE A 456 20.55 -17.23 2.64
C ILE A 456 20.98 -18.41 3.50
N MET A 457 20.03 -19.14 4.06
CA MET A 457 20.29 -20.33 4.88
C MET A 457 20.76 -21.54 4.05
N GLY A 458 20.83 -21.45 2.72
CA GLY A 458 21.25 -22.53 1.82
C GLY A 458 20.19 -23.62 1.59
N ASN A 459 18.97 -23.42 2.07
CA ASN A 459 17.87 -24.39 1.96
C ASN A 459 17.11 -24.28 0.63
N ARG A 460 17.31 -23.20 -0.14
CA ARG A 460 16.69 -22.97 -1.44
C ARG A 460 17.69 -22.35 -2.42
N LEU A 461 17.58 -22.73 -3.69
CA LEU A 461 18.34 -22.10 -4.78
C LEU A 461 17.70 -20.76 -5.15
N ALA A 462 18.54 -19.76 -5.45
CA ALA A 462 18.06 -18.51 -6.01
C ALA A 462 17.47 -18.77 -7.41
N LYS A 463 16.25 -18.31 -7.67
CA LYS A 463 15.66 -18.39 -9.02
C LYS A 463 16.44 -17.46 -9.96
N GLU A 464 17.04 -18.02 -11.02
CA GLU A 464 17.59 -17.21 -12.11
C GLU A 464 16.47 -16.37 -12.76
N LYS A 465 16.74 -15.09 -13.07
CA LYS A 465 15.79 -14.19 -13.73
C LYS A 465 15.52 -14.71 -15.16
N SER A 466 14.46 -15.48 -15.35
CA SER A 466 14.08 -16.00 -16.67
C SER A 466 13.48 -14.90 -17.56
N THR A 467 14.00 -14.79 -18.77
CA THR A 467 13.47 -13.96 -19.86
C THR A 467 12.26 -14.69 -20.48
N PRO A 468 11.14 -14.02 -20.78
CA PRO A 468 9.97 -14.73 -21.31
C PRO A 468 10.09 -14.91 -22.83
N THR A 469 10.26 -16.15 -23.28
CA THR A 469 10.08 -16.53 -24.69
C THR A 469 8.66 -17.06 -24.90
N SER A 470 8.08 -16.65 -26.02
CA SER A 470 6.73 -16.88 -26.49
C SER A 470 6.42 -18.33 -26.86
N GLN A 471 5.23 -18.81 -26.44
CA GLN A 471 4.34 -19.67 -27.26
C GLN A 471 3.01 -19.94 -26.52
N GLN A 472 1.93 -19.32 -27.01
CA GLN A 472 0.55 -19.72 -26.73
C GLN A 472 -0.21 -19.78 -28.05
N SER A 473 -0.87 -20.89 -28.34
CA SER A 473 -2.15 -20.89 -29.06
C SER A 473 -2.94 -22.17 -28.75
N ASN A 474 -4.27 -22.02 -28.69
CA ASN A 474 -5.33 -23.05 -28.60
C ASN A 474 -5.94 -23.42 -27.23
N PHE A 475 -6.35 -22.43 -26.41
CA PHE A 475 -7.22 -22.67 -25.23
C PHE A 475 -8.46 -21.77 -25.09
N ASN A 476 -8.75 -20.88 -26.05
CA ASN A 476 -9.69 -19.76 -25.80
C ASN A 476 -11.18 -20.06 -25.99
N ASN A 477 -11.60 -21.08 -26.73
CA ASN A 477 -13.04 -21.27 -27.01
C ASN A 477 -13.83 -22.05 -25.94
N ARG A 478 -13.17 -22.72 -24.99
CA ARG A 478 -13.87 -23.44 -23.89
C ARG A 478 -14.14 -22.57 -22.65
N LYS A 479 -13.44 -21.45 -22.47
CA LYS A 479 -13.56 -20.60 -21.26
C LYS A 479 -14.80 -19.70 -21.23
N GLN A 480 -15.31 -19.29 -22.40
CA GLN A 480 -16.36 -18.26 -22.49
C GLN A 480 -17.76 -18.80 -22.12
N VAL A 481 -18.05 -20.07 -22.43
CA VAL A 481 -19.31 -20.73 -22.04
C VAL A 481 -19.32 -21.12 -20.55
N GLN A 482 -18.14 -21.32 -19.95
CA GLN A 482 -17.99 -21.62 -18.53
C GLN A 482 -18.16 -20.36 -17.64
N MET A 483 -17.68 -19.19 -18.10
CA MET A 483 -17.78 -17.93 -17.35
C MET A 483 -19.22 -17.46 -17.11
N ASN A 484 -20.11 -17.56 -18.12
CA ASN A 484 -21.48 -17.06 -18.00
C ASN A 484 -22.33 -17.90 -17.02
N LYS A 485 -22.12 -19.23 -16.99
CA LYS A 485 -22.75 -20.10 -15.97
C LYS A 485 -22.19 -19.87 -14.56
N GLN A 486 -20.95 -19.39 -14.46
CA GLN A 486 -20.26 -19.14 -13.18
C GLN A 486 -20.70 -17.81 -12.54
N GLN A 487 -21.03 -16.80 -13.34
CA GLN A 487 -21.52 -15.50 -12.86
C GLN A 487 -22.97 -15.56 -12.33
N GLU A 488 -23.85 -16.30 -13.02
CA GLU A 488 -25.25 -16.46 -12.58
C GLU A 488 -25.36 -17.31 -11.30
N PHE A 489 -24.49 -18.32 -11.16
CA PHE A 489 -24.36 -19.12 -9.94
C PHE A 489 -23.77 -18.31 -8.78
N LYS A 490 -22.77 -17.45 -9.04
CA LYS A 490 -22.16 -16.58 -8.02
C LYS A 490 -23.18 -15.58 -7.44
N ARG A 491 -24.04 -14.97 -8.25
CA ARG A 491 -25.12 -14.07 -7.76
C ARG A 491 -26.15 -14.78 -6.88
N LYS A 492 -26.54 -16.01 -7.22
CA LYS A 492 -27.46 -16.82 -6.39
C LYS A 492 -26.80 -17.31 -5.09
N MET A 493 -25.48 -17.49 -5.10
CA MET A 493 -24.71 -17.94 -3.95
C MET A 493 -24.36 -16.80 -2.99
N ASP A 494 -24.04 -15.60 -3.48
CA ASP A 494 -23.77 -14.42 -2.64
C ASP A 494 -25.03 -13.98 -1.86
N ALA A 495 -26.23 -14.18 -2.42
CA ALA A 495 -27.49 -13.96 -1.70
C ALA A 495 -27.69 -14.99 -0.56
N ARG A 496 -27.28 -16.24 -0.77
CA ARG A 496 -27.41 -17.33 0.20
C ARG A 496 -26.33 -17.28 1.29
N ILE A 497 -25.11 -16.85 0.95
CA ILE A 497 -24.01 -16.55 1.88
C ILE A 497 -24.40 -15.39 2.81
N LYS A 498 -25.15 -14.41 2.31
CA LYS A 498 -25.64 -13.31 3.14
C LYS A 498 -26.68 -13.78 4.16
N GLU A 499 -27.60 -14.66 3.76
CA GLU A 499 -28.57 -15.29 4.68
C GLU A 499 -27.89 -16.21 5.71
N GLU A 500 -26.84 -16.96 5.33
CA GLU A 500 -26.08 -17.83 6.25
C GLU A 500 -25.13 -17.04 7.18
N HIS A 501 -24.56 -15.93 6.72
CA HIS A 501 -23.72 -15.04 7.55
C HIS A 501 -24.54 -14.31 8.62
N ASP A 502 -25.76 -13.89 8.30
CA ASP A 502 -26.68 -13.31 9.29
C ASP A 502 -27.09 -14.37 10.34
N PHE A 503 -27.23 -15.64 9.95
CA PHE A 503 -27.55 -16.75 10.85
C PHE A 503 -26.37 -17.15 11.77
N ASP A 504 -25.13 -17.17 11.25
CA ASP A 504 -23.92 -17.46 12.05
C ASP A 504 -23.57 -16.34 13.03
N GLU A 505 -23.82 -15.07 12.67
CA GLU A 505 -23.64 -13.93 13.59
C GLU A 505 -24.67 -13.97 14.73
N GLU A 506 -25.91 -14.40 14.45
CA GLU A 506 -26.96 -14.59 15.44
C GLU A 506 -26.68 -15.76 16.38
N LEU A 507 -26.21 -16.90 15.84
CA LEU A 507 -25.74 -18.06 16.61
C LEU A 507 -24.53 -17.74 17.50
N TRP A 508 -23.60 -16.90 17.02
CA TRP A 508 -22.45 -16.49 17.80
C TRP A 508 -22.85 -15.55 18.96
N LYS A 509 -23.78 -14.63 18.73
CA LYS A 509 -24.37 -13.79 19.79
C LYS A 509 -25.12 -14.62 20.84
N LEU A 510 -25.85 -15.65 20.41
CA LEU A 510 -26.53 -16.60 21.30
C LEU A 510 -25.52 -17.39 22.15
N SER A 511 -24.44 -17.87 21.53
CA SER A 511 -23.38 -18.59 22.23
C SER A 511 -22.64 -17.72 23.25
N GLN A 512 -22.38 -16.44 22.94
CA GLN A 512 -21.78 -15.51 23.91
C GLN A 512 -22.72 -15.22 25.08
N HIS A 513 -24.02 -15.06 24.81
CA HIS A 513 -25.02 -14.83 25.85
C HIS A 513 -25.15 -16.05 26.78
N GLU A 514 -25.14 -17.27 26.23
CA GLU A 514 -25.13 -18.50 27.02
C GLU A 514 -23.86 -18.63 27.87
N GLU A 515 -22.69 -18.23 27.36
CA GLU A 515 -21.42 -18.24 28.10
C GLU A 515 -21.43 -17.23 29.27
N GLU A 516 -22.03 -16.06 29.07
CA GLU A 516 -22.24 -15.06 30.13
C GLU A 516 -23.21 -15.56 31.21
N LEU A 517 -24.32 -16.19 30.81
CA LEU A 517 -25.29 -16.78 31.74
C LEU A 517 -24.67 -17.92 32.56
N LEU A 518 -23.86 -18.79 31.92
CA LEU A 518 -23.15 -19.87 32.62
C LEU A 518 -22.15 -19.31 33.64
N THR A 519 -21.49 -18.20 33.30
CA THR A 519 -20.53 -17.54 34.18
C THR A 519 -21.22 -16.90 35.38
N GLN A 520 -22.36 -16.24 35.17
CA GLN A 520 -23.19 -15.69 36.25
C GLN A 520 -23.76 -16.78 37.15
N TRP A 521 -24.18 -17.91 36.58
CA TRP A 521 -24.72 -19.03 37.33
C TRP A 521 -23.65 -19.71 38.19
N LYS A 522 -22.43 -19.90 37.67
CA LYS A 522 -21.28 -20.38 38.46
C LYS A 522 -20.92 -19.44 39.60
N ALA A 523 -20.89 -18.12 39.33
CA ALA A 523 -20.63 -17.14 40.38
C ALA A 523 -21.70 -17.15 41.50
N ARG A 524 -22.98 -17.40 41.15
CA ARG A 524 -24.04 -17.59 42.14
C ARG A 524 -23.88 -18.87 42.93
N GLN A 525 -23.55 -19.99 42.28
CA GLN A 525 -23.26 -21.25 42.97
C GLN A 525 -22.10 -21.10 43.97
N ASP A 526 -21.01 -20.45 43.56
CA ASP A 526 -19.85 -20.23 44.44
C ASP A 526 -20.21 -19.33 45.65
N ALA A 527 -21.07 -18.32 45.44
CA ALA A 527 -21.59 -17.50 46.53
C ALA A 527 -22.45 -18.31 47.51
N THR A 528 -23.40 -19.11 47.01
CA THR A 528 -24.26 -19.97 47.84
C THR A 528 -23.45 -21.04 48.59
N GLN A 529 -22.42 -21.60 47.95
CA GLN A 529 -21.51 -22.57 48.58
C GLN A 529 -20.72 -21.90 49.72
N THR A 530 -20.32 -20.63 49.56
CA THR A 530 -19.62 -19.86 50.58
C THR A 530 -20.52 -19.55 51.78
N GLU A 531 -21.78 -19.17 51.54
CA GLU A 531 -22.77 -18.94 52.60
C GLU A 531 -23.13 -20.22 53.36
N ILE A 532 -23.33 -21.35 52.67
CA ILE A 532 -23.56 -22.66 53.30
C ILE A 532 -22.36 -23.07 54.17
N SER A 533 -21.14 -22.77 53.72
CA SER A 533 -19.92 -23.03 54.49
C SER A 533 -19.82 -22.16 55.75
N GLN A 534 -20.31 -20.92 55.70
CA GLN A 534 -20.39 -20.04 56.87
C GLN A 534 -21.43 -20.55 57.88
N ILE A 535 -22.61 -20.97 57.42
CA ILE A 535 -23.67 -21.55 58.27
C ILE A 535 -23.20 -22.85 58.95
N ALA A 536 -22.46 -23.71 58.23
CA ALA A 536 -21.89 -24.93 58.79
C ALA A 536 -20.79 -24.69 59.85
N SER A 537 -20.25 -23.47 59.92
CA SER A 537 -19.23 -23.06 60.90
C SER A 537 -19.78 -22.32 62.11
N MET A 538 -21.09 -22.03 62.15
CA MET A 538 -21.75 -21.38 63.29
C MET A 538 -21.99 -22.38 64.43
N ASP A 539 -21.74 -21.95 65.67
CA ASP A 539 -21.93 -22.77 66.87
C ASP A 539 -23.39 -22.65 67.37
N TRP A 540 -24.14 -23.76 67.34
CA TRP A 540 -25.60 -23.80 67.44
C TRP A 540 -26.15 -23.86 68.89
N ASN A 541 -25.42 -23.35 69.88
CA ASN A 541 -25.78 -23.49 71.31
C ASN A 541 -26.29 -22.21 72.00
N ASP A 542 -26.77 -21.19 71.27
CA ASP A 542 -27.39 -20.00 71.87
C ASP A 542 -28.72 -19.64 71.17
N ASP A 543 -29.83 -20.05 71.79
CA ASP A 543 -31.17 -20.20 71.19
C ASP A 543 -31.99 -18.89 71.07
N ASN A 544 -31.37 -17.70 70.93
CA ASN A 544 -32.15 -16.48 70.73
C ASN A 544 -31.60 -15.42 69.76
N GLU A 545 -30.34 -15.50 69.30
CA GLU A 545 -29.81 -14.56 68.28
C GLU A 545 -29.80 -15.14 66.84
N ASN A 546 -29.79 -16.47 66.68
CA ASN A 546 -29.71 -17.11 65.35
C ASN A 546 -31.03 -17.11 64.55
N VAL A 547 -32.16 -16.71 65.15
CA VAL A 547 -33.46 -16.69 64.46
C VAL A 547 -33.64 -15.44 63.59
N GLU A 548 -33.02 -14.31 63.95
CA GLU A 548 -33.07 -13.09 63.13
C GLU A 548 -32.17 -13.18 61.89
N ASP A 549 -30.99 -13.80 61.99
CA ASP A 549 -30.07 -14.01 60.86
C ASP A 549 -30.64 -14.96 59.79
N MET A 550 -31.36 -16.00 60.21
CA MET A 550 -32.05 -16.93 59.29
C MET A 550 -33.18 -16.24 58.49
N SER A 551 -33.81 -15.19 59.04
CA SER A 551 -34.86 -14.44 58.35
C SER A 551 -34.32 -13.54 57.24
N GLN A 552 -33.06 -13.08 57.36
CA GLN A 552 -32.41 -12.27 56.33
C GLN A 552 -31.90 -13.15 55.17
N ILE A 553 -31.42 -14.36 55.47
CA ILE A 553 -30.92 -15.31 54.46
C ILE A 553 -32.07 -15.94 53.64
N ALA A 554 -33.22 -16.21 54.27
CA ALA A 554 -34.40 -16.74 53.56
C ALA A 554 -35.02 -15.78 52.54
N ASN A 555 -34.67 -14.48 52.60
CA ASN A 555 -35.11 -13.49 51.62
C ASN A 555 -34.16 -13.34 50.41
N TYR A 556 -33.03 -14.07 50.39
CA TYR A 556 -32.01 -13.96 49.34
C TYR A 556 -31.79 -15.24 48.51
N LEU A 557 -32.31 -16.39 48.95
CA LEU A 557 -32.48 -17.62 48.15
C LEU A 557 -33.78 -17.55 47.33
#